data_AF-Q6XI68-F1
#
_entry.id   AF-Q6XI68-F1
#
_cell.length_a   1.000
_cell.length_b   1.000
_cell.length_c   1.000
_cell.angle_alpha   90.00
_cell.angle_beta   90.00
_cell.angle_gamma   90.00
#
_symmetry.space_group_name_H-M   'P 1'
#
loop_
_entity.id
_entity.type
_entity.pdbx_description
1 polymer ?
#
loop_
_entity_poly.entity_id
_entity_poly.type
_entity_poly.pdbx_seq_one_letter_code
_entity_poly.pdbx_strand_id
1 'polypeptide(L)' 'AKEFYDTMPQHTSWTRVLYDFIMDPAVGPYARVKRRQRGLAS' A
#
# COMPACT_ATOMS: atom_id res chain seq x y z
N ALA A 1 -17.56 13.79 4.29
CA ALA A 1 -17.15 13.91 2.88
C ALA A 1 -16.49 12.61 2.43
N LYS A 2 -17.28 11.70 1.86
CA LYS A 2 -16.85 10.39 1.33
C LYS A 2 -16.04 10.54 0.03
N GLU A 3 -16.30 11.62 -0.69
CA GLU A 3 -15.65 12.03 -1.94
C GLU A 3 -14.11 12.04 -1.89
N PHE A 4 -13.51 12.28 -0.72
CA PHE A 4 -12.05 12.32 -0.57
C PHE A 4 -11.39 10.92 -0.56
N TYR A 5 -12.16 9.85 -0.36
CA TYR A 5 -11.62 8.48 -0.24
C TYR A 5 -12.10 7.55 -1.36
N ASP A 6 -13.12 7.92 -2.13
CA ASP A 6 -13.64 7.10 -3.25
C ASP A 6 -12.61 6.90 -4.37
N THR A 7 -11.67 7.83 -4.56
CA THR A 7 -10.61 7.72 -5.57
C THR A 7 -9.34 7.05 -5.06
N MET A 8 -9.29 6.71 -3.77
CA MET A 8 -8.09 6.13 -3.16
C MET A 8 -8.04 4.63 -3.47
N PRO A 9 -6.90 4.10 -3.93
CA PRO A 9 -6.74 2.66 -4.10
C PRO A 9 -6.90 1.97 -2.74
N GLN A 10 -7.90 1.09 -2.65
CA GLN A 10 -8.19 0.30 -1.47
C GLN A 10 -8.48 -1.14 -1.88
N HIS A 11 -8.08 -2.08 -1.03
CA HIS A 11 -8.45 -3.48 -1.20
C HIS A 11 -9.82 -3.72 -0.55
N THR A 12 -10.72 -4.38 -1.27
CA THR A 12 -12.07 -4.70 -0.79
C THR A 12 -12.18 -6.11 -0.19
N SER A 13 -11.17 -6.96 -0.39
CA SER A 13 -11.13 -8.35 0.09
C SER A 13 -9.99 -8.57 1.07
N TRP A 14 -10.33 -9.05 2.26
CA TRP A 14 -9.37 -9.30 3.34
C TRP A 14 -8.48 -10.52 3.08
N THR A 15 -9.04 -11.56 2.44
CA THR A 15 -8.28 -12.75 2.04
C THR A 15 -7.18 -12.40 1.03
N ARG A 16 -7.45 -11.45 0.13
CA ARG A 16 -6.45 -11.00 -0.85
C ARG A 16 -5.28 -10.28 -0.17
N VAL A 17 -5.57 -9.44 0.82
CA VAL A 17 -4.53 -8.74 1.61
C VAL A 17 -3.61 -9.74 2.33
N LEU A 18 -4.18 -10.77 2.94
CA LEU A 18 -3.40 -11.84 3.60
C LEU A 18 -2.55 -12.65 2.63
N TYR A 19 -3.13 -13.01 1.47
CA TYR A 19 -2.39 -13.72 0.43
C TYR A 19 -1.20 -12.91 -0.07
N ASP A 20 -1.42 -11.63 -0.40
CA ASP A 20 -0.36 -10.74 -0.89
C ASP A 20 0.69 -10.49 0.21
N PHE A 21 0.30 -10.39 1.48
CA PHE A 21 1.23 -10.26 2.62
C PHE A 21 2.15 -11.49 2.81
N ILE A 22 1.66 -12.70 2.51
CA ILE A 22 2.42 -13.94 2.66
C ILE A 22 3.29 -14.21 1.43
N MET A 23 2.74 -13.98 0.23
CA MET A 23 3.38 -14.36 -1.03
C MET A 23 4.31 -13.27 -1.58
N ASP A 24 4.06 -11.99 -1.29
CA ASP A 24 4.89 -10.89 -1.78
C ASP A 24 5.97 -10.52 -0.75
N PRO A 25 7.25 -10.80 -1.02
CA PRO A 25 8.35 -10.41 -0.12
C PRO A 25 8.48 -8.89 0.02
N ALA A 26 7.89 -8.08 -0.87
CA ALA A 26 7.87 -6.63 -0.81
C ALA A 26 6.75 -6.05 0.08
N VAL A 27 5.89 -6.88 0.68
CA VAL A 27 4.78 -6.43 1.55
C VAL A 27 4.93 -6.98 2.99
N GLY A 28 5.98 -7.76 3.25
CA GLY A 28 6.23 -8.36 4.56
C GLY A 28 6.65 -7.37 5.66
N PRO A 29 6.80 -7.83 6.92
CA PRO A 29 7.10 -6.99 8.10
C PRO A 29 8.35 -6.10 7.97
N TYR A 30 9.31 -6.53 7.14
CA TYR A 30 10.57 -5.84 6.91
C TYR A 30 10.58 -4.99 5.64
N ALA A 31 9.50 -5.01 4.86
CA ALA A 31 9.36 -4.17 3.67
C ALA A 31 9.07 -2.71 4.06
N ARG A 32 10.11 -2.03 4.56
CA ARG A 32 10.04 -0.62 4.90
C ARG A 32 10.08 0.21 3.63
N VAL A 33 8.92 0.67 3.18
CA VAL A 33 8.83 1.66 2.10
C VAL A 33 9.26 3.02 2.66
N LYS A 34 10.45 3.51 2.25
CA LYS A 34 10.85 4.88 2.52
C LYS A 34 10.01 5.81 1.65
N ARG A 35 9.16 6.64 2.26
CA ARG A 35 8.36 7.63 1.54
C ARG A 35 9.31 8.56 0.78
N ARG A 36 9.20 8.63 -0.55
CA ARG A 36 9.91 9.64 -1.34
C ARG A 36 9.44 11.01 -0.87
N GLN A 37 10.36 11.83 -0.41
CA GLN A 37 10.06 13.20 0.01
C GLN A 37 9.63 13.96 -1.26
N ARG A 38 8.40 14.51 -1.29
CA ARG A 38 7.98 15.38 -2.40
C ARG A 38 8.98 16.55 -2.46
N GLY A 39 9.76 16.64 -3.54
CA GLY A 39 10.69 17.73 -3.79
C GLY A 39 12.14 17.34 -4.11
N LEU A 40 12.58 16.11 -3.88
CA LEU A 40 13.86 15.63 -4.44
C LEU A 40 13.57 14.79 -5.68
N ALA A 41 13.63 15.46 -6.84
CA ALA A 41 13.88 14.75 -8.09
C ALA A 41 15.21 14.02 -7.98
N SER A 42 15.22 12.75 -8.32
CA SER A 42 16.41 11.96 -8.63
C SER A 42 16.05 10.93 -9.67
#